data_AF-A0A940T686-F1
#
_entry.id   AF-A0A940T686-F1
#
_cell.length_a   1.000
_cell.length_b   1.000
_cell.length_c   1.000
_cell.angle_alpha   90.00
_cell.angle_beta   90.00
_cell.angle_gamma   90.00
#
_symmetry.space_group_name_H-M   'P 1'
#
loop_
_entity.id
_entity.type
_entity.pdbx_description
1 polymer ?
#
loop_
_entity_poly.entity_id
_entity_poly.type
_entity_poly.pdbx_seq_one_letter_code
_entity_poly.pdbx_strand_id
1 'polypeptide(L)'
;MSAAVTVTAMGLLLGCAQLPADTNWSPPDWPAPATMVTVVTAAGEPAEASETVEPAKPAAKADAAEATSAAPLVPADADLAGFIDGRIRNDRAGVQIRYVEIVGADSFNASVATIIDDAIASTGISSFTPEVFDTGAGLAERGCVAGSLAIPAAELLKDPAYGPVDGDGTAVVCEVTAAFGPVVGVSFRMVAGLDGDITRDTTTALFANLETGGVTAGAELWTAEAAGELWQGTVDGLRRDAWALSAAPTQPPSDEQLALAQAALAGAGFTGAGARLTLPAGITSAELTALGAGATTVPLTVEVDSLDGWLTPAGDAILALRGTPFVGVPAWNGAHPVSCAIDACVAVTYDDGPSGFTAELLDTFAAHESAATFFMLGNAVLGNPEVVARAAGAGHELASHTMSHPDLTTISPKKARRQVHQAGTAITDAAGVPVTMYRPPYGAVDAAVISAVGWPAILWSIDTLDWQQPGQKALVKRSAQAATPGDIILFHDTHADTVNAADAVVEGLRNRGFTLVTVTQLFDGEVPGGRVSSR
;
A
#
# COMPACT_ATOMS: atom_id res chain seq x y z
N MET A 1 -2.43 -50.10 46.56
CA MET A 1 -3.26 -50.70 45.50
C MET A 1 -2.83 -50.03 44.20
N SER A 2 -1.66 -50.35 43.63
CA SER A 2 -1.37 -51.46 42.71
C SER A 2 -2.45 -51.72 41.66
N ALA A 3 -2.19 -51.26 40.44
CA ALA A 3 -2.46 -52.01 39.22
C ALA A 3 -1.36 -51.65 38.21
N ALA A 4 -0.36 -52.53 38.11
CA ALA A 4 0.65 -52.53 37.07
C ALA A 4 0.07 -53.24 35.84
N VAL A 5 0.20 -52.65 34.66
CA VAL A 5 0.09 -53.36 33.39
C VAL A 5 1.49 -53.42 32.80
N THR A 6 2.07 -54.61 32.89
CA THR A 6 3.33 -55.01 32.29
C THR A 6 3.08 -55.28 30.80
N VAL A 7 3.72 -54.51 29.90
CA VAL A 7 3.90 -54.95 28.50
C VAL A 7 5.32 -55.48 28.38
N THR A 8 5.38 -56.79 28.14
CA THR A 8 6.60 -57.59 27.97
C THR A 8 7.28 -57.20 26.66
N ALA A 9 8.49 -56.63 26.73
CA ALA A 9 9.41 -56.56 25.62
C ALA A 9 9.89 -57.98 25.29
N MET A 10 9.27 -58.61 24.30
CA MET A 10 9.67 -59.92 23.80
C MET A 10 10.56 -59.71 22.58
N GLY A 11 11.85 -60.02 22.77
CA GLY A 11 12.88 -59.85 21.76
C GLY A 11 12.64 -60.70 20.51
N LEU A 12 12.85 -60.08 19.36
CA LEU A 12 13.23 -60.73 18.11
C LEU A 12 14.42 -59.97 17.51
N LEU A 13 15.55 -60.01 18.22
CA LEU A 13 16.88 -59.86 17.63
C LEU A 13 17.26 -61.21 17.02
N LEU A 14 16.80 -61.48 15.80
CA LEU A 14 17.33 -62.55 14.96
C LEU A 14 17.07 -62.18 13.49
N GLY A 15 18.14 -61.81 12.77
CA GLY A 15 18.11 -61.86 11.30
C GLY A 15 18.79 -60.77 10.50
N CYS A 16 19.55 -59.83 11.06
CA CYS A 16 20.50 -59.06 10.25
C CYS A 16 21.75 -59.93 10.04
N ALA A 17 21.70 -60.83 9.07
CA ALA A 17 22.93 -61.31 8.46
C ALA A 17 23.68 -60.07 7.97
N GLN A 18 24.90 -59.85 8.49
CA GLN A 18 25.84 -58.94 7.88
C GLN A 18 26.03 -59.42 6.44
N LEU A 19 25.32 -58.80 5.50
CA LEU A 19 25.67 -58.91 4.10
C LEU A 19 27.14 -58.46 4.01
N PRO A 20 28.03 -59.22 3.35
CA PRO A 20 29.39 -58.75 3.13
C PRO A 20 29.28 -57.38 2.46
N ALA A 21 30.05 -56.41 2.94
CA ALA A 21 30.14 -55.10 2.32
C ALA A 21 30.50 -55.31 0.85
N ASP A 22 29.50 -55.16 -0.02
CA ASP A 22 29.71 -55.28 -1.44
C ASP A 22 30.53 -54.04 -1.82
N THR A 23 31.84 -54.19 -1.94
CA THR A 23 32.76 -53.10 -2.28
C THR A 23 32.54 -52.57 -3.70
N ASN A 24 31.59 -53.17 -4.43
CA ASN A 24 31.10 -52.75 -5.74
C ASN A 24 29.76 -52.01 -5.67
N TRP A 25 29.19 -51.74 -4.50
CA TRP A 25 28.05 -50.83 -4.40
C TRP A 25 28.55 -49.40 -4.60
N SER A 26 28.35 -48.88 -5.81
CA SER A 26 28.35 -47.44 -6.03
C SER A 26 26.92 -46.95 -5.83
N PRO A 27 26.70 -45.84 -5.10
CA PRO A 27 25.41 -45.19 -5.14
C PRO A 27 25.05 -44.93 -6.62
N PRO A 28 23.78 -45.10 -7.01
CA PRO A 28 23.33 -44.67 -8.34
C PRO A 28 23.81 -43.24 -8.61
N ASP A 29 24.14 -42.92 -9.86
CA ASP A 29 24.34 -41.52 -10.26
C ASP A 29 23.01 -40.79 -10.01
N TRP A 30 22.94 -40.11 -8.87
CA TRP A 30 21.79 -39.34 -8.47
C TRP A 30 21.78 -38.07 -9.33
N PRO A 31 20.77 -37.83 -10.17
CA PRO A 31 20.61 -36.51 -10.75
C PRO A 31 20.42 -35.55 -9.57
N ALA A 32 21.35 -34.60 -9.40
CA ALA A 32 21.09 -33.47 -8.52
C ALA A 32 19.84 -32.77 -9.06
N PRO A 33 18.84 -32.42 -8.23
CA PRO A 33 17.75 -31.60 -8.71
C PRO A 33 18.35 -30.30 -9.26
N ALA A 34 17.90 -29.88 -10.45
CA ALA A 34 18.40 -28.66 -11.09
C ALA A 34 18.15 -27.41 -10.22
N THR A 35 17.08 -27.46 -9.43
CA THR A 35 16.68 -26.42 -8.48
C THR A 35 16.44 -27.04 -7.11
N MET A 36 17.12 -26.52 -6.08
CA MET A 36 16.90 -26.92 -4.69
C MET A 36 15.83 -26.02 -4.06
N VAL A 37 14.87 -26.67 -3.41
CA VAL A 37 13.79 -26.05 -2.65
C VAL A 37 14.00 -26.44 -1.19
N THR A 38 14.25 -25.45 -0.34
CA THR A 38 14.57 -25.62 1.07
C THR A 38 13.43 -25.08 1.93
N VAL A 39 12.86 -25.91 2.80
CA VAL A 39 11.88 -25.47 3.80
C VAL A 39 12.63 -24.86 4.98
N VAL A 40 12.44 -23.56 5.22
CA VAL A 40 13.21 -22.80 6.23
C VAL A 40 12.52 -22.84 7.60
N THR A 41 11.19 -22.89 7.62
CA THR A 41 10.41 -23.03 8.86
C THR A 41 9.18 -23.91 8.64
N ALA A 42 9.18 -25.09 9.26
CA ALA A 42 7.97 -25.83 9.58
C ALA A 42 7.76 -25.65 11.09
N ALA A 43 6.66 -25.03 11.54
CA ALA A 43 6.46 -24.84 12.97
C ALA A 43 6.37 -26.20 13.69
N GLY A 44 7.26 -26.43 14.65
CA GLY A 44 7.28 -27.59 15.53
C GLY A 44 8.67 -27.79 16.12
N GLU A 45 8.93 -27.25 17.31
CA GLU A 45 10.08 -27.68 18.12
C GLU A 45 10.04 -29.21 18.26
N PRO A 46 11.12 -29.95 17.96
CA PRO A 46 11.18 -31.35 18.34
C PRO A 46 11.27 -31.42 19.87
N ALA A 47 10.32 -32.11 20.49
CA ALA A 47 10.38 -32.46 21.89
C ALA A 47 11.75 -33.08 22.21
N GLU A 48 12.42 -32.56 23.25
CA GLU A 48 13.68 -33.09 23.77
C GLU A 48 13.55 -34.58 24.07
N ALA A 49 14.07 -35.43 23.18
CA ALA A 49 14.42 -36.79 23.53
C ALA A 49 15.75 -36.74 24.28
N SER A 50 15.69 -36.83 25.61
CA SER A 50 16.88 -37.05 26.41
C SER A 50 17.47 -38.42 26.03
N GLU A 51 18.69 -38.45 25.52
CA GLU A 51 19.66 -39.48 25.89
C GLU A 51 21.09 -39.09 25.48
N THR A 52 21.99 -39.30 26.42
CA THR A 52 23.42 -39.01 26.38
C THR A 52 24.16 -39.91 25.39
N VAL A 53 24.68 -39.34 24.30
CA VAL A 53 25.81 -39.90 23.55
C VAL A 53 26.74 -38.74 23.17
N GLU A 54 28.03 -38.87 23.50
CA GLU A 54 29.06 -37.86 23.21
C GLU A 54 29.11 -37.51 21.71
N PRO A 55 29.28 -36.24 21.32
CA PRO A 55 29.37 -35.85 19.92
C PRO A 55 30.73 -36.26 19.35
N ALA A 56 30.68 -37.03 18.26
CA ALA A 56 31.83 -37.20 17.39
C ALA A 56 32.25 -35.81 16.84
N LYS A 57 33.56 -35.56 16.91
CA LYS A 57 34.25 -34.35 16.45
C LYS A 57 33.72 -33.90 15.07
N PRO A 58 33.30 -32.63 14.90
CA PRO A 58 32.72 -32.20 13.63
C PRO A 58 33.79 -32.28 12.53
N ALA A 59 33.44 -32.94 11.42
CA ALA A 59 34.17 -32.83 10.18
C ALA A 59 34.21 -31.34 9.78
N ALA A 60 35.35 -30.92 9.23
CA ALA A 60 35.62 -29.55 8.85
C ALA A 60 34.43 -28.95 8.09
N LYS A 61 33.97 -27.77 8.54
CA LYS A 61 33.07 -26.91 7.78
C LYS A 61 33.64 -26.82 6.37
N ALA A 62 32.89 -27.31 5.39
CA ALA A 62 33.04 -26.82 4.04
C ALA A 62 32.84 -25.30 4.13
N ASP A 63 33.86 -24.55 3.75
CA ASP A 63 33.76 -23.10 3.61
C ASP A 63 32.49 -22.83 2.80
N ALA A 64 31.57 -22.07 3.41
CA ALA A 64 30.47 -21.47 2.70
C ALA A 64 31.11 -20.63 1.59
N ALA A 65 31.12 -21.17 0.38
CA ALA A 65 31.46 -20.41 -0.81
C ALA A 65 30.61 -19.13 -0.73
N GLU A 66 31.26 -17.98 -0.83
CA GLU A 66 30.59 -16.69 -0.99
C GLU A 66 29.51 -16.87 -2.06
N ALA A 67 28.25 -16.98 -1.63
CA ALA A 67 27.13 -16.76 -2.51
C ALA A 67 27.34 -15.35 -3.04
N THR A 68 27.70 -15.24 -4.32
CA THR A 68 27.86 -13.98 -5.04
C THR A 68 26.66 -13.12 -4.68
N SER A 69 26.86 -12.08 -3.86
CA SER A 69 25.75 -11.31 -3.30
C SER A 69 25.08 -10.57 -4.46
N ALA A 70 23.99 -11.13 -4.99
CA ALA A 70 23.24 -10.46 -6.03
C ALA A 70 22.82 -9.08 -5.50
N ALA A 71 22.87 -8.07 -6.39
CA ALA A 71 22.55 -6.69 -6.02
C ALA A 71 21.21 -6.61 -5.25
N PRO A 72 21.08 -5.72 -4.25
CA PRO A 72 19.82 -5.56 -3.54
C PRO A 72 18.71 -5.19 -4.52
N LEU A 73 17.50 -5.68 -4.25
CA LEU A 73 16.33 -5.39 -5.10
C LEU A 73 15.82 -3.98 -4.90
N VAL A 74 16.02 -3.43 -3.71
CA VAL A 74 15.80 -2.02 -3.40
C VAL A 74 17.13 -1.46 -2.89
N PRO A 75 17.83 -0.66 -3.71
CA PRO A 75 19.04 0.03 -3.27
C PRO A 75 18.75 0.96 -2.07
N ALA A 76 19.70 1.08 -1.14
CA ALA A 76 19.54 1.94 0.04
C ALA A 76 19.45 3.44 -0.32
N ASP A 77 19.92 3.81 -1.50
CA ASP A 77 19.89 5.15 -2.09
C ASP A 77 18.78 5.33 -3.14
N ALA A 78 17.86 4.36 -3.27
CA ALA A 78 16.72 4.49 -4.17
C ALA A 78 15.85 5.69 -3.78
N ASP A 79 15.64 6.61 -4.72
CA ASP A 79 14.75 7.74 -4.52
C ASP A 79 13.29 7.29 -4.64
N LEU A 80 12.66 7.06 -3.49
CA LEU A 80 11.26 6.67 -3.38
C LEU A 80 10.34 7.86 -3.03
N ALA A 81 10.86 9.10 -3.09
CA ALA A 81 10.04 10.28 -2.83
C ALA A 81 9.05 10.52 -3.97
N GLY A 82 7.77 10.77 -3.67
CA GLY A 82 6.70 10.99 -4.65
C GLY A 82 5.65 9.88 -4.74
N PHE A 83 5.77 8.80 -3.97
CA PHE A 83 4.64 7.91 -3.72
C PHE A 83 3.49 8.66 -3.06
N ILE A 84 2.27 8.28 -3.41
CA ILE A 84 1.08 8.80 -2.77
C ILE A 84 0.70 7.83 -1.68
N ASP A 85 1.08 8.18 -0.45
CA ASP A 85 0.93 7.30 0.71
C ASP A 85 -0.52 7.27 1.21
N GLY A 86 -1.13 6.09 1.10
CA GLY A 86 -2.50 5.82 1.47
C GLY A 86 -2.63 5.08 2.81
N ARG A 87 -3.71 5.38 3.54
CA ARG A 87 -4.14 4.59 4.71
C ARG A 87 -5.64 4.71 4.92
N ILE A 88 -6.31 3.57 4.94
CA ILE A 88 -7.75 3.46 5.25
C ILE A 88 -7.89 2.70 6.56
N ARG A 89 -8.68 3.24 7.48
CA ARG A 89 -9.16 2.53 8.67
C ARG A 89 -10.67 2.70 8.74
N ASN A 90 -11.39 1.62 8.96
CA ASN A 90 -12.84 1.63 9.14
C ASN A 90 -13.21 0.59 10.19
N ASP A 91 -13.56 1.06 11.38
CA ASP A 91 -13.83 0.20 12.54
C ASP A 91 -15.16 -0.53 12.35
N ARG A 92 -16.13 0.07 11.65
CA ARG A 92 -17.41 -0.56 11.35
C ARG A 92 -17.30 -1.69 10.33
N ALA A 93 -16.46 -1.53 9.33
CA ALA A 93 -16.18 -2.58 8.34
C ALA A 93 -15.16 -3.60 8.87
N GLY A 94 -14.40 -3.29 9.93
CA GLY A 94 -13.33 -4.15 10.41
C GLY A 94 -12.20 -4.24 9.38
N VAL A 95 -11.79 -3.11 8.80
CA VAL A 95 -10.71 -3.10 7.80
C VAL A 95 -9.67 -2.03 8.08
N GLN A 96 -8.40 -2.39 7.90
CA GLN A 96 -7.27 -1.48 7.91
C GLN A 96 -6.35 -1.78 6.72
N ILE A 97 -6.09 -0.77 5.90
CA ILE A 97 -5.36 -0.91 4.62
C ILE A 97 -4.28 0.16 4.56
N ARG A 98 -3.06 -0.26 4.24
CA ARG A 98 -1.96 0.59 3.81
C ARG A 98 -1.65 0.30 2.36
N TYR A 99 -1.43 1.36 1.58
CA TYR A 99 -1.17 1.25 0.15
C TYR A 99 -0.36 2.46 -0.32
N VAL A 100 0.17 2.36 -1.53
CA VAL A 100 0.78 3.49 -2.23
C VAL A 100 0.23 3.54 -3.65
N GLU A 101 0.11 4.75 -4.17
CA GLU A 101 -0.15 5.02 -5.58
C GLU A 101 1.02 5.81 -6.19
N ILE A 102 1.11 5.82 -7.51
CA ILE A 102 2.20 6.50 -8.24
C ILE A 102 1.57 7.44 -9.27
N VAL A 103 2.01 8.70 -9.27
CA VAL A 103 1.54 9.72 -10.23
C VAL A 103 1.76 9.22 -11.66
N GLY A 104 0.70 9.18 -12.46
CA GLY A 104 0.73 8.79 -13.88
C GLY A 104 0.84 7.29 -14.15
N ALA A 105 0.91 6.43 -13.12
CA ALA A 105 0.93 4.98 -13.29
C ALA A 105 -0.49 4.38 -13.22
N ASP A 106 -1.39 4.82 -14.10
CA ASP A 106 -2.83 4.53 -14.02
C ASP A 106 -3.16 3.03 -13.93
N SER A 107 -2.42 2.17 -14.65
CA SER A 107 -2.64 0.71 -14.61
C SER A 107 -2.21 0.09 -13.28
N PHE A 108 -1.15 0.61 -12.67
CA PHE A 108 -0.72 0.21 -11.33
C PHE A 108 -1.75 0.67 -10.29
N ASN A 109 -2.15 1.95 -10.33
CA ASN A 109 -3.14 2.50 -9.39
C ASN A 109 -4.50 1.78 -9.49
N ALA A 110 -4.93 1.41 -10.71
CA ALA A 110 -6.14 0.59 -10.90
C ALA A 110 -6.02 -0.82 -10.28
N SER A 111 -4.82 -1.40 -10.30
CA SER A 111 -4.55 -2.68 -9.63
C SER A 111 -4.57 -2.53 -8.11
N VAL A 112 -4.04 -1.43 -7.58
CA VAL A 112 -4.13 -1.08 -6.14
C VAL A 112 -5.58 -0.86 -5.72
N ALA A 113 -6.38 -0.15 -6.53
CA ALA A 113 -7.82 0.03 -6.27
C ALA A 113 -8.55 -1.32 -6.19
N THR A 114 -8.26 -2.25 -7.11
CA THR A 114 -8.80 -3.62 -7.03
C THR A 114 -8.45 -4.32 -5.72
N ILE A 115 -7.21 -4.18 -5.22
CA ILE A 115 -6.79 -4.78 -3.93
C ILE A 115 -7.58 -4.17 -2.76
N ILE A 116 -7.81 -2.86 -2.79
CA ILE A 116 -8.60 -2.15 -1.77
C ILE A 116 -10.06 -2.62 -1.80
N ASP A 117 -10.66 -2.70 -2.99
CA ASP A 117 -12.04 -3.16 -3.17
C ASP A 117 -12.22 -4.62 -2.70
N ASP A 118 -11.27 -5.50 -3.03
CA ASP A 118 -11.26 -6.89 -2.56
C ASP A 118 -11.15 -6.98 -1.03
N ALA A 119 -10.31 -6.12 -0.41
CA ALA A 119 -10.15 -6.08 1.03
C ALA A 119 -11.46 -5.66 1.71
N ILE A 120 -12.11 -4.60 1.21
CA ILE A 120 -13.40 -4.12 1.73
C ILE A 120 -14.48 -5.18 1.52
N ALA A 121 -14.57 -5.78 0.33
CA ALA A 121 -15.55 -6.81 0.03
C ALA A 121 -15.39 -8.05 0.93
N SER A 122 -14.15 -8.40 1.31
CA SER A 122 -13.87 -9.54 2.19
C SER A 122 -14.49 -9.43 3.58
N THR A 123 -14.80 -8.20 4.04
CA THR A 123 -15.46 -7.96 5.33
C THR A 123 -16.94 -8.35 5.35
N GLY A 124 -17.54 -8.54 4.17
CA GLY A 124 -18.97 -8.83 4.02
C GLY A 124 -19.89 -7.63 4.24
N ILE A 125 -19.36 -6.41 4.35
CA ILE A 125 -20.18 -5.20 4.48
C ILE A 125 -20.99 -4.92 3.20
N SER A 126 -22.26 -4.52 3.36
CA SER A 126 -23.14 -4.24 2.22
C SER A 126 -22.98 -2.84 1.63
N SER A 127 -22.37 -1.92 2.38
CA SER A 127 -22.08 -0.56 1.96
C SER A 127 -20.87 -0.04 2.73
N PHE A 128 -19.92 0.56 2.02
CA PHE A 128 -18.78 1.23 2.62
C PHE A 128 -19.08 2.72 2.80
N THR A 129 -18.71 3.29 3.94
CA THR A 129 -18.76 4.73 4.18
C THR A 129 -17.46 5.10 4.89
N PRO A 130 -16.65 6.03 4.34
CA PRO A 130 -15.41 6.42 4.97
C PRO A 130 -15.63 6.92 6.40
N GLU A 131 -14.74 6.52 7.31
CA GLU A 131 -14.78 6.93 8.71
C GLU A 131 -13.64 7.90 9.03
N VAL A 132 -13.89 8.78 9.99
CA VAL A 132 -12.89 9.69 10.55
C VAL A 132 -12.87 9.53 12.05
N PHE A 133 -11.71 9.76 12.64
CA PHE A 133 -11.44 9.44 14.03
C PHE A 133 -11.17 10.71 14.84
N ASP A 134 -11.08 10.54 16.16
CA ASP A 134 -10.71 11.63 17.06
C ASP A 134 -9.26 12.07 16.85
N THR A 135 -8.95 13.28 17.33
CA THR A 135 -7.57 13.77 17.36
C THR A 135 -6.67 12.83 18.14
N GLY A 136 -5.52 12.46 17.56
CA GLY A 136 -4.59 11.51 18.18
C GLY A 136 -4.80 10.06 17.76
N ALA A 137 -5.67 9.78 16.79
CA ALA A 137 -5.90 8.42 16.28
C ALA A 137 -4.70 7.78 15.58
N GLY A 138 -3.63 8.54 15.28
CA GLY A 138 -2.36 7.98 14.83
C GLY A 138 -2.36 7.55 13.35
N LEU A 139 -3.24 8.11 12.53
CA LEU A 139 -3.36 7.80 11.09
C LEU A 139 -2.52 8.70 10.19
N ALA A 140 -1.61 9.49 10.77
CA ALA A 140 -0.74 10.39 10.04
C ALA A 140 0.35 9.63 9.26
N GLU A 141 0.87 8.54 9.83
CA GLU A 141 1.77 7.62 9.13
C GLU A 141 0.98 6.76 8.15
N ARG A 142 1.36 6.82 6.88
CA ARG A 142 0.67 6.24 5.73
C ARG A 142 1.65 5.44 4.87
N GLY A 143 1.15 4.82 3.81
CA GLY A 143 2.01 4.14 2.85
C GLY A 143 2.52 2.79 3.31
N CYS A 144 3.36 2.21 2.46
CA CYS A 144 4.00 0.91 2.66
C CYS A 144 5.08 0.97 3.75
N VAL A 145 5.22 -0.13 4.49
CA VAL A 145 6.18 -0.24 5.59
C VAL A 145 7.08 -1.45 5.37
N ALA A 146 8.39 -1.22 5.35
CA ALA A 146 9.39 -2.27 5.19
C ALA A 146 9.29 -3.32 6.30
N GLY A 147 9.37 -4.60 5.94
CA GLY A 147 9.25 -5.74 6.86
C GLY A 147 7.82 -6.06 7.30
N SER A 148 6.81 -5.25 6.92
CA SER A 148 5.42 -5.52 7.30
C SER A 148 4.89 -6.84 6.75
N LEU A 149 5.40 -7.28 5.59
CA LEU A 149 5.04 -8.56 4.98
C LEU A 149 5.49 -9.77 5.82
N ALA A 150 6.48 -9.62 6.69
CA ALA A 150 7.04 -10.69 7.52
C ALA A 150 6.36 -10.85 8.89
N ILE A 151 5.47 -9.92 9.27
CA ILE A 151 4.75 -9.98 10.56
C ILE A 151 3.85 -11.23 10.58
N PRO A 152 3.87 -12.07 11.64
CA PRO A 152 2.96 -13.22 11.73
C PRO A 152 1.50 -12.79 11.59
N ALA A 153 0.68 -13.55 10.84
CA ALA A 153 -0.69 -13.15 10.49
C ALA A 153 -1.56 -12.78 11.71
N ALA A 154 -1.50 -13.59 12.77
CA ALA A 154 -2.24 -13.35 14.01
C ALA A 154 -1.75 -12.11 14.78
N GLU A 155 -0.45 -11.79 14.71
CA GLU A 155 0.12 -10.58 15.29
C GLU A 155 -0.26 -9.35 14.47
N LEU A 156 -0.22 -9.47 13.13
CA LEU A 156 -0.58 -8.40 12.20
C LEU A 156 -2.02 -7.92 12.41
N LEU A 157 -2.98 -8.85 12.55
CA LEU A 157 -4.38 -8.49 12.81
C LEU A 157 -4.55 -7.75 14.14
N LYS A 158 -3.76 -8.07 15.17
CA LYS A 158 -3.86 -7.47 16.51
C LYS A 158 -3.06 -6.18 16.67
N ASP A 159 -2.19 -5.86 15.70
CA ASP A 159 -1.36 -4.66 15.76
C ASP A 159 -2.18 -3.42 15.38
N PRO A 160 -2.37 -2.42 16.27
CA PRO A 160 -3.15 -1.21 15.96
C PRO A 160 -2.55 -0.38 14.79
N ALA A 161 -1.28 -0.57 14.44
CA ALA A 161 -0.65 0.08 13.29
C ALA A 161 -1.07 -0.51 11.95
N TYR A 162 -1.53 -1.77 11.91
CA TYR A 162 -1.78 -2.53 10.68
C TYR A 162 -3.15 -3.22 10.61
N GLY A 163 -3.65 -3.73 11.72
CA GLY A 163 -4.85 -4.54 11.81
C GLY A 163 -6.10 -3.79 12.23
N PRO A 164 -7.29 -4.37 12.01
CA PRO A 164 -8.56 -3.80 12.42
C PRO A 164 -8.70 -3.72 13.95
N VAL A 165 -9.67 -2.92 14.42
CA VAL A 165 -10.00 -2.86 15.84
C VAL A 165 -10.36 -4.27 16.35
N ASP A 166 -9.88 -4.59 17.56
CA ASP A 166 -10.05 -5.89 18.23
C ASP A 166 -9.40 -7.12 17.54
N GLY A 167 -8.77 -6.93 16.37
CA GLY A 167 -8.11 -7.99 15.61
C GLY A 167 -9.04 -8.87 14.76
N ASP A 168 -10.30 -8.47 14.63
CA ASP A 168 -11.31 -9.14 13.83
C ASP A 168 -11.54 -8.37 12.52
N GLY A 169 -11.34 -9.04 11.38
CA GLY A 169 -11.59 -8.47 10.06
C GLY A 169 -10.40 -8.62 9.12
N THR A 170 -10.10 -7.57 8.33
CA THR A 170 -9.13 -7.63 7.24
C THR A 170 -8.05 -6.55 7.39
N ALA A 171 -6.79 -6.96 7.29
CA ALA A 171 -5.62 -6.10 7.23
C ALA A 171 -4.95 -6.21 5.85
N VAL A 172 -4.56 -5.07 5.27
CA VAL A 172 -3.69 -5.03 4.09
C VAL A 172 -2.46 -4.20 4.42
N VAL A 173 -1.29 -4.82 4.26
CA VAL A 173 0.01 -4.15 4.36
C VAL A 173 0.73 -4.24 3.03
N CYS A 174 1.69 -3.34 2.82
CA CYS A 174 2.49 -3.33 1.61
C CYS A 174 3.94 -2.96 1.89
N GLU A 175 4.82 -3.34 0.96
CA GLU A 175 6.25 -3.09 0.98
C GLU A 175 6.75 -2.87 -0.45
N VAL A 176 7.63 -1.88 -0.63
CA VAL A 176 8.37 -1.72 -1.90
C VAL A 176 9.44 -2.80 -1.92
N THR A 177 9.32 -3.75 -2.84
CA THR A 177 10.15 -4.96 -2.93
C THR A 177 11.14 -4.94 -4.11
N ALA A 178 10.98 -4.01 -5.05
CA ALA A 178 11.92 -3.79 -6.13
C ALA A 178 11.99 -2.31 -6.53
N ALA A 179 13.19 -1.82 -6.84
CA ALA A 179 13.45 -0.49 -7.40
C ALA A 179 14.73 -0.53 -8.24
N PHE A 180 14.61 -0.72 -9.55
CA PHE A 180 15.75 -0.78 -10.47
C PHE A 180 15.34 -0.40 -11.89
N GLY A 181 16.20 0.32 -12.61
CA GLY A 181 15.87 0.86 -13.92
C GLY A 181 14.55 1.67 -13.85
N PRO A 182 13.62 1.47 -14.80
CA PRO A 182 12.28 2.07 -14.75
C PRO A 182 11.25 1.26 -13.95
N VAL A 183 11.64 0.15 -13.30
CA VAL A 183 10.71 -0.76 -12.63
C VAL A 183 10.68 -0.51 -11.14
N VAL A 184 9.46 -0.42 -10.61
CA VAL A 184 9.18 -0.46 -9.18
C VAL A 184 8.25 -1.62 -8.88
N GLY A 185 8.60 -2.42 -7.88
CA GLY A 185 7.80 -3.54 -7.40
C GLY A 185 7.23 -3.23 -6.03
N VAL A 186 5.93 -3.43 -5.86
CA VAL A 186 5.24 -3.29 -4.57
C VAL A 186 4.49 -4.58 -4.29
N SER A 187 4.76 -5.17 -3.14
CA SER A 187 4.07 -6.36 -2.67
C SER A 187 3.02 -5.98 -1.64
N PHE A 188 1.82 -6.52 -1.80
CA PHE A 188 0.66 -6.32 -0.94
C PHE A 188 0.30 -7.66 -0.30
N ARG A 189 0.16 -7.69 1.03
CA ARG A 189 -0.30 -8.86 1.77
C ARG A 189 -1.62 -8.55 2.45
N MET A 190 -2.60 -9.38 2.17
CA MET A 190 -3.93 -9.34 2.77
C MET A 190 -4.07 -10.50 3.76
N VAL A 191 -4.37 -10.15 5.01
CA VAL A 191 -4.68 -11.10 6.08
C VAL A 191 -6.10 -10.84 6.54
N ALA A 192 -6.92 -11.88 6.61
CA ALA A 192 -8.27 -11.79 7.18
C ALA A 192 -8.50 -12.92 8.19
N GLY A 193 -9.29 -12.64 9.22
CA GLY A 193 -9.55 -13.60 10.28
C GLY A 193 -10.41 -13.04 11.39
N LEU A 194 -10.70 -13.91 12.36
CA LEU A 194 -11.30 -13.57 13.66
C LEU A 194 -10.35 -14.08 14.75
N ASP A 195 -10.37 -13.52 15.95
CA ASP A 195 -9.44 -13.80 17.07
C ASP A 195 -8.77 -15.20 17.06
N GLY A 196 -7.56 -15.26 16.48
CA GLY A 196 -6.72 -16.46 16.41
C GLY A 196 -6.96 -17.40 15.21
N ASP A 197 -8.07 -17.23 14.50
CA ASP A 197 -8.47 -18.00 13.32
C ASP A 197 -8.28 -17.19 12.03
N ILE A 198 -7.15 -17.43 11.36
CA ILE A 198 -6.84 -16.83 10.06
C ILE A 198 -7.63 -17.54 8.96
N THR A 199 -8.47 -16.79 8.25
CA THR A 199 -9.30 -17.30 7.13
C THR A 199 -8.70 -16.97 5.77
N ARG A 200 -7.82 -15.96 5.69
CA ARG A 200 -7.08 -15.60 4.48
C ARG A 200 -5.71 -15.06 4.85
N ASP A 201 -4.68 -15.49 4.12
CA ASP A 201 -3.35 -14.91 4.15
C ASP A 201 -2.74 -15.05 2.75
N THR A 202 -2.82 -13.98 1.97
CA THR A 202 -2.42 -13.99 0.55
C THR A 202 -1.55 -12.79 0.25
N THR A 203 -0.46 -13.02 -0.48
CA THR A 203 0.45 -11.96 -0.94
C THR A 203 0.42 -11.88 -2.46
N THR A 204 0.36 -10.68 -3.00
CA THR A 204 0.49 -10.40 -4.43
C THR A 204 1.56 -9.33 -4.64
N ALA A 205 2.37 -9.45 -5.68
CA ALA A 205 3.31 -8.42 -6.10
C ALA A 205 2.80 -7.72 -7.37
N LEU A 206 3.07 -6.42 -7.48
CA LEU A 206 2.81 -5.63 -8.68
C LEU A 206 4.11 -4.96 -9.11
N PHE A 207 4.51 -5.16 -10.36
CA PHE A 207 5.68 -4.54 -10.96
C PHE A 207 5.24 -3.50 -11.98
N ALA A 208 5.38 -2.23 -11.64
CA ALA A 208 5.10 -1.12 -12.54
C ALA A 208 6.36 -0.73 -13.31
N ASN A 209 6.24 -0.61 -14.62
CA ASN A 209 7.25 0.01 -15.48
C ASN A 209 6.86 1.48 -15.71
N LEU A 210 7.60 2.39 -15.10
CA LEU A 210 7.31 3.83 -15.09
C LEU A 210 7.55 4.52 -16.45
N GLU A 211 8.29 3.88 -17.36
CA GLU A 211 8.51 4.40 -18.72
C GLU A 211 7.36 4.01 -19.66
N THR A 212 6.86 2.78 -19.55
CA THR A 212 5.80 2.27 -20.43
C THR A 212 4.39 2.45 -19.87
N GLY A 213 4.27 2.67 -18.56
CA GLY A 213 2.99 2.66 -17.82
C GLY A 213 2.39 1.27 -17.61
N GLY A 214 3.10 0.20 -18.03
CA GLY A 214 2.65 -1.17 -17.89
C GLY A 214 2.77 -1.69 -16.46
N VAL A 215 1.87 -2.59 -16.08
CA VAL A 215 1.94 -3.34 -14.82
C VAL A 215 2.01 -4.84 -15.12
N THR A 216 2.83 -5.57 -14.39
CA THR A 216 2.89 -7.03 -14.42
C THR A 216 2.62 -7.56 -13.02
N ALA A 217 1.60 -8.40 -12.87
CA ALA A 217 1.33 -9.05 -11.59
C ALA A 217 2.38 -10.13 -11.31
N GLY A 218 2.69 -10.35 -10.03
CA GLY A 218 3.69 -11.31 -9.60
C GLY A 218 3.40 -12.73 -10.11
N ALA A 219 2.13 -13.10 -10.22
CA ALA A 219 1.72 -14.40 -10.77
C ALA A 219 2.13 -14.61 -12.25
N GLU A 220 2.23 -13.53 -13.02
CA GLU A 220 2.58 -13.58 -14.45
C GLU A 220 4.09 -13.76 -14.69
N LEU A 221 4.90 -13.64 -13.64
CA LEU A 221 6.35 -13.81 -13.74
C LEU A 221 6.75 -15.27 -13.89
N TRP A 222 5.85 -16.20 -13.59
CA TRP A 222 6.17 -17.62 -13.43
C TRP A 222 5.58 -18.48 -14.54
N THR A 223 6.34 -19.49 -14.98
CA THR A 223 5.85 -20.50 -15.91
C THR A 223 4.77 -21.36 -15.26
N ALA A 224 3.97 -22.05 -16.08
CA ALA A 224 2.96 -22.97 -15.56
C ALA A 224 3.60 -24.14 -14.80
N GLU A 225 4.81 -24.53 -15.20
CA GLU A 225 5.61 -25.60 -14.63
C GLU A 225 6.19 -25.23 -13.25
N ALA A 226 6.54 -23.96 -13.03
CA ALA A 226 7.16 -23.48 -11.79
C ALA A 226 6.35 -23.84 -10.54
N ALA A 227 5.02 -23.77 -10.60
CA ALA A 227 4.17 -24.13 -9.46
C ALA A 227 4.23 -25.62 -9.12
N GLY A 228 4.29 -26.48 -10.14
CA GLY A 228 4.44 -27.93 -9.95
C GLY A 228 5.80 -28.27 -9.34
N GLU A 229 6.86 -27.62 -9.83
CA GLU A 229 8.22 -27.79 -9.31
C GLU A 229 8.37 -27.25 -7.88
N LEU A 230 7.77 -26.10 -7.56
CA LEU A 230 7.71 -25.55 -6.21
C LEU A 230 7.02 -26.50 -5.25
N TRP A 231 5.84 -27.00 -5.61
CA TRP A 231 5.10 -27.94 -4.77
C TRP A 231 5.90 -29.22 -4.55
N GLN A 232 6.43 -29.80 -5.63
CA GLN A 232 7.21 -31.03 -5.58
C GLN A 232 8.45 -30.87 -4.71
N GLY A 233 9.22 -29.80 -4.93
CA GLY A 233 10.40 -29.51 -4.13
C GLY A 233 10.07 -29.29 -2.64
N THR A 234 8.93 -28.68 -2.35
CA THR A 234 8.43 -28.51 -0.97
C THR A 234 8.09 -29.85 -0.33
N VAL A 235 7.34 -30.71 -1.03
CA VAL A 235 7.01 -32.07 -0.55
C VAL A 235 8.27 -32.90 -0.32
N ASP A 236 9.23 -32.83 -1.24
CA ASP A 236 10.51 -33.53 -1.08
C ASP A 236 11.33 -32.98 0.09
N GLY A 237 11.29 -31.66 0.34
CA GLY A 237 11.84 -31.05 1.55
C GLY A 237 11.21 -31.61 2.83
N LEU A 238 9.88 -31.59 2.91
CA LEU A 238 9.15 -32.14 4.05
C LEU A 238 9.39 -33.65 4.27
N ARG A 239 9.52 -34.43 3.18
CA ARG A 239 9.89 -35.84 3.25
C ARG A 239 11.28 -36.04 3.86
N ARG A 240 12.26 -35.20 3.48
CA ARG A 240 13.62 -35.23 4.06
C ARG A 240 13.59 -34.89 5.55
N ASP A 241 12.82 -33.87 5.94
CA ASP A 241 12.65 -33.49 7.34
C ASP A 241 11.96 -34.57 8.18
N ALA A 242 11.07 -35.35 7.54
CA ALA A 242 10.46 -36.56 8.11
C ALA A 242 11.37 -37.81 8.04
N TRP A 243 12.66 -37.65 7.73
CA TRP A 243 13.67 -38.73 7.66
C TRP A 243 13.33 -39.83 6.65
N ALA A 244 12.59 -39.50 5.59
CA ALA A 244 12.27 -40.47 4.55
C ALA A 244 13.54 -40.90 3.79
N LEU A 245 13.80 -42.21 3.77
CA LEU A 245 14.92 -42.81 3.03
C LEU A 245 14.56 -43.18 1.57
N SER A 246 13.34 -42.88 1.14
CA SER A 246 12.83 -43.25 -0.17
C SER A 246 13.21 -42.21 -1.23
N ALA A 247 13.93 -42.66 -2.26
CA ALA A 247 14.20 -41.89 -3.47
C ALA A 247 13.10 -42.03 -4.54
N ALA A 248 11.94 -42.59 -4.19
CA ALA A 248 10.83 -42.69 -5.13
C ALA A 248 10.34 -41.28 -5.51
N PRO A 249 10.06 -41.04 -6.81
CA PRO A 249 9.48 -39.78 -7.27
C PRO A 249 8.16 -39.50 -6.56
N THR A 250 7.91 -38.25 -6.20
CA THR A 250 6.59 -37.81 -5.75
C THR A 250 5.58 -37.93 -6.88
N GLN A 251 4.36 -38.33 -6.54
CA GLN A 251 3.24 -38.20 -7.47
C GLN A 251 3.01 -36.72 -7.80
N PRO A 252 2.51 -36.40 -9.01
CA PRO A 252 2.13 -35.04 -9.37
C PRO A 252 1.11 -34.45 -8.40
N PRO A 253 1.12 -33.13 -8.17
CA PRO A 253 0.12 -32.47 -7.33
C PRO A 253 -1.29 -32.66 -7.89
N SER A 254 -2.28 -32.68 -7.00
CA SER A 254 -3.67 -32.44 -7.40
C SER A 254 -3.88 -30.98 -7.81
N ASP A 255 -4.97 -30.68 -8.51
CA ASP A 255 -5.30 -29.31 -8.91
C ASP A 255 -5.37 -28.34 -7.72
N GLU A 256 -5.86 -28.81 -6.56
CA GLU A 256 -5.91 -28.03 -5.32
C GLU A 256 -4.52 -27.71 -4.76
N GLN A 257 -3.63 -28.71 -4.75
CA GLN A 257 -2.25 -28.53 -4.29
C GLN A 257 -1.43 -27.64 -5.24
N LEU A 258 -1.68 -27.78 -6.55
CA LEU A 258 -1.08 -26.91 -7.56
C LEU A 258 -1.53 -25.46 -7.37
N ALA A 259 -2.82 -25.23 -7.08
CA ALA A 259 -3.34 -23.89 -6.80
C ALA A 259 -2.68 -23.23 -5.57
N LEU A 260 -2.39 -24.00 -4.51
CA LEU A 260 -1.65 -23.48 -3.35
C LEU A 260 -0.25 -22.99 -3.72
N ALA A 261 0.47 -23.74 -4.57
CA ALA A 261 1.80 -23.36 -5.03
C ALA A 261 1.75 -22.16 -5.99
N GLN A 262 0.75 -22.10 -6.89
CA GLN A 262 0.52 -20.94 -7.76
C GLN A 262 0.24 -19.67 -6.96
N ALA A 263 -0.55 -19.77 -5.89
CA ALA A 263 -0.82 -18.64 -5.00
C ALA A 263 0.45 -18.13 -4.30
N ALA A 264 1.36 -19.03 -3.90
CA ALA A 264 2.63 -18.66 -3.28
C ALA A 264 3.55 -17.89 -4.24
N LEU A 265 3.59 -18.30 -5.51
CA LEU A 265 4.37 -17.64 -6.56
C LEU A 265 3.93 -16.18 -6.79
N ALA A 266 2.63 -15.87 -6.65
CA ALA A 266 2.11 -14.53 -6.88
C ALA A 266 2.73 -13.44 -5.96
N GLY A 267 3.17 -13.85 -4.76
CA GLY A 267 3.79 -12.98 -3.76
C GLY A 267 5.28 -13.23 -3.55
N ALA A 268 5.92 -14.00 -4.43
CA ALA A 268 7.32 -14.38 -4.29
C ALA A 268 8.25 -13.16 -4.19
N GLY A 269 9.08 -13.15 -3.15
CA GLY A 269 10.15 -12.17 -3.00
C GLY A 269 11.43 -12.70 -3.61
N PHE A 270 12.04 -11.97 -4.54
CA PHE A 270 13.32 -12.40 -5.12
C PHE A 270 14.45 -12.36 -4.06
N THR A 271 15.40 -13.30 -4.13
CA THR A 271 16.52 -13.38 -3.18
C THR A 271 17.77 -13.87 -3.91
N GLY A 272 18.90 -13.16 -3.90
CA GLY A 272 20.10 -13.72 -4.53
C GLY A 272 19.88 -14.10 -6.00
N ALA A 273 20.15 -15.34 -6.40
CA ALA A 273 19.80 -15.91 -7.72
C ALA A 273 18.42 -16.63 -7.75
N GLY A 274 17.70 -16.59 -6.64
CA GLY A 274 16.54 -17.38 -6.32
C GLY A 274 15.32 -16.56 -5.88
N ALA A 275 14.43 -17.20 -5.13
CA ALA A 275 13.27 -16.55 -4.51
C ALA A 275 12.95 -17.15 -3.13
N ARG A 276 12.37 -16.32 -2.26
CA ARG A 276 11.75 -16.70 -1.01
C ARG A 276 10.24 -16.58 -1.15
N LEU A 277 9.53 -17.62 -0.77
CA LEU A 277 8.08 -17.74 -0.91
C LEU A 277 7.46 -18.20 0.40
N THR A 278 6.21 -17.79 0.63
CA THR A 278 5.39 -18.32 1.71
C THR A 278 4.27 -19.16 1.08
N LEU A 279 4.32 -20.47 1.28
CA LEU A 279 3.21 -21.36 0.91
C LEU A 279 2.16 -21.35 2.02
N PRO A 280 0.86 -21.28 1.69
CA PRO A 280 -0.19 -21.43 2.68
C PRO A 280 -0.14 -22.79 3.38
N ALA A 281 -0.81 -22.90 4.53
CA ALA A 281 -1.09 -24.20 5.15
C ALA A 281 -1.89 -25.11 4.20
N GLY A 282 -1.86 -26.42 4.46
CA GLY A 282 -2.61 -27.42 3.69
C GLY A 282 -1.78 -28.16 2.64
N ILE A 283 -0.48 -27.88 2.53
CA ILE A 283 0.44 -28.69 1.71
C ILE A 283 0.42 -30.14 2.20
N THR A 284 0.11 -31.06 1.30
CA THR A 284 0.02 -32.50 1.59
C THR A 284 0.30 -33.32 0.34
N SER A 285 0.68 -34.58 0.51
CA SER A 285 0.83 -35.55 -0.58
C SER A 285 0.53 -36.98 -0.09
N ALA A 286 0.40 -37.91 -1.03
CA ALA A 286 0.23 -39.33 -0.70
C ALA A 286 1.47 -39.87 0.05
N GLU A 287 2.66 -39.40 -0.31
CA GLU A 287 3.94 -39.76 0.31
C GLU A 287 4.04 -39.24 1.74
N LEU A 288 3.67 -37.99 1.97
CA LEU A 288 3.61 -37.42 3.33
C LEU A 288 2.62 -38.19 4.19
N THR A 289 1.43 -38.48 3.65
CA THR A 289 0.41 -39.27 4.34
C THR A 289 0.92 -40.67 4.68
N ALA A 290 1.66 -41.32 3.78
CA ALA A 290 2.24 -42.64 4.00
C ALA A 290 3.34 -42.65 5.09
N LEU A 291 4.00 -41.50 5.31
CA LEU A 291 4.94 -41.27 6.41
C LEU A 291 4.26 -40.90 7.73
N GLY A 292 2.92 -40.77 7.75
CA GLY A 292 2.16 -40.32 8.91
C GLY A 292 2.20 -38.80 9.11
N ALA A 293 2.76 -38.04 8.15
CA ALA A 293 2.68 -36.59 8.14
C ALA A 293 1.35 -36.16 7.53
N GLY A 294 0.52 -35.46 8.32
CA GLY A 294 -0.70 -34.83 7.84
C GLY A 294 -0.42 -33.62 6.96
N ALA A 295 -1.48 -33.01 6.44
CA ALA A 295 -1.36 -31.71 5.79
C ALA A 295 -0.74 -30.68 6.74
N THR A 296 0.11 -29.80 6.21
CA THR A 296 0.70 -28.72 6.98
C THR A 296 -0.40 -27.85 7.60
N THR A 297 -0.26 -27.50 8.88
CA THR A 297 -1.27 -26.72 9.62
C THR A 297 -0.91 -25.25 9.74
N VAL A 298 0.30 -24.89 9.33
CA VAL A 298 0.82 -23.52 9.30
C VAL A 298 1.42 -23.23 7.92
N PRO A 299 1.51 -21.95 7.51
CA PRO A 299 2.26 -21.56 6.33
C PRO A 299 3.73 -22.01 6.39
N LEU A 300 4.31 -22.33 5.24
CA LEU A 300 5.72 -22.71 5.10
C LEU A 300 6.51 -21.60 4.41
N THR A 301 7.65 -21.23 4.97
CA THR A 301 8.63 -20.40 4.26
C THR A 301 9.57 -21.31 3.49
N VAL A 302 9.69 -21.06 2.19
CA VAL A 302 10.51 -21.85 1.27
C VAL A 302 11.47 -20.94 0.54
N GLU A 303 12.73 -21.39 0.44
CA GLU A 303 13.77 -20.77 -0.37
C GLU A 303 14.05 -21.65 -1.59
N VAL A 304 14.10 -20.99 -2.74
CA VAL A 304 14.42 -21.58 -4.04
C VAL A 304 15.75 -20.99 -4.46
N ASP A 305 16.77 -21.82 -4.68
CA ASP A 305 18.15 -21.34 -4.87
C ASP A 305 18.44 -20.83 -6.30
N SER A 306 17.67 -21.30 -7.30
CA SER A 306 17.76 -20.89 -8.71
C SER A 306 16.38 -20.78 -9.34
N LEU A 307 16.21 -19.81 -10.23
CA LEU A 307 14.97 -19.59 -11.00
C LEU A 307 15.07 -20.06 -12.46
N ASP A 308 16.09 -20.85 -12.80
CA ASP A 308 16.32 -21.34 -14.15
C ASP A 308 15.09 -22.10 -14.69
N GLY A 309 14.46 -21.58 -15.75
CA GLY A 309 13.27 -22.16 -16.35
C GLY A 309 11.95 -21.90 -15.61
N TRP A 310 12.00 -21.22 -14.46
CA TRP A 310 10.80 -20.87 -13.68
C TRP A 310 10.15 -19.57 -14.14
N LEU A 311 10.91 -18.70 -14.80
CA LEU A 311 10.44 -17.38 -15.20
C LEU A 311 9.84 -17.39 -16.61
N THR A 312 8.80 -16.60 -16.78
CA THR A 312 8.32 -16.22 -18.12
C THR A 312 9.29 -15.21 -18.75
N PRO A 313 9.19 -14.95 -20.07
CA PRO A 313 9.97 -13.87 -20.69
C PRO A 313 9.75 -12.50 -20.03
N ALA A 314 8.58 -12.25 -19.43
CA ALA A 314 8.32 -11.03 -18.67
C ALA A 314 9.07 -11.02 -17.32
N GLY A 315 9.07 -12.15 -16.61
CA GLY A 315 9.87 -12.35 -15.39
C GLY A 315 11.36 -12.16 -15.63
N ASP A 316 11.89 -12.78 -16.70
CA ASP A 316 13.29 -12.61 -17.11
C ASP A 316 13.63 -11.15 -17.44
N ALA A 317 12.74 -10.46 -18.16
CA ALA A 317 12.96 -9.06 -18.53
C ALA A 317 13.01 -8.13 -17.31
N ILE A 318 12.14 -8.35 -16.32
CA ILE A 318 12.16 -7.59 -15.06
C ILE A 318 13.45 -7.88 -14.29
N LEU A 319 13.79 -9.15 -14.09
CA LEU A 319 14.98 -9.52 -13.32
C LEU A 319 16.30 -9.13 -14.00
N ALA A 320 16.33 -9.04 -15.33
CA ALA A 320 17.49 -8.54 -16.07
C ALA A 320 17.82 -7.07 -15.76
N LEU A 321 16.85 -6.28 -15.27
CA LEU A 321 17.08 -4.89 -14.85
C LEU A 321 17.68 -4.78 -13.44
N ARG A 322 17.74 -5.88 -12.68
CA ARG A 322 18.25 -5.86 -11.32
C ARG A 322 19.69 -5.32 -11.26
N GLY A 323 19.93 -4.41 -10.32
CA GLY A 323 21.23 -3.76 -10.15
C GLY A 323 21.49 -2.59 -11.10
N THR A 324 20.57 -2.29 -12.03
CA THR A 324 20.61 -1.04 -12.78
C THR A 324 20.13 0.12 -11.89
N PRO A 325 20.68 1.34 -12.04
CA PRO A 325 20.24 2.49 -11.26
C PRO A 325 18.75 2.75 -11.42
N PHE A 326 18.04 2.92 -10.30
CA PHE A 326 16.63 3.28 -10.31
C PHE A 326 16.45 4.72 -10.78
N VAL A 327 15.46 4.96 -11.64
CA VAL A 327 15.20 6.30 -12.21
C VAL A 327 14.42 7.24 -11.28
N GLY A 328 13.91 6.72 -10.15
CA GLY A 328 13.02 7.42 -9.24
C GLY A 328 11.55 7.23 -9.60
N VAL A 329 10.64 7.59 -8.68
CA VAL A 329 9.22 7.72 -8.98
C VAL A 329 8.90 9.15 -9.46
N PRO A 330 7.87 9.36 -10.30
CA PRO A 330 7.44 10.71 -10.63
C PRO A 330 7.11 11.51 -9.37
N ALA A 331 7.50 12.78 -9.36
CA ALA A 331 7.21 13.67 -8.23
C ALA A 331 5.71 13.78 -7.98
N TRP A 332 5.35 13.89 -6.70
CA TRP A 332 3.96 14.09 -6.28
C TRP A 332 3.31 15.28 -7.00
N ASN A 333 2.02 15.14 -7.33
CA ASN A 333 1.22 16.21 -7.92
C ASN A 333 -0.22 16.17 -7.39
N GLY A 334 -0.71 17.32 -6.92
CA GLY A 334 -2.06 17.46 -6.35
C GLY A 334 -3.23 17.19 -7.30
N ALA A 335 -2.98 17.08 -8.61
CA ALA A 335 -3.98 16.71 -9.61
C ALA A 335 -4.26 15.20 -9.68
N HIS A 336 -3.55 14.38 -8.90
CA HIS A 336 -3.78 12.93 -8.84
C HIS A 336 -5.24 12.58 -8.48
N PRO A 337 -5.91 11.65 -9.18
CA PRO A 337 -7.29 11.26 -8.86
C PRO A 337 -7.42 10.68 -7.44
N VAL A 338 -8.46 11.08 -6.71
CA VAL A 338 -8.78 10.54 -5.38
C VAL A 338 -10.24 10.09 -5.37
N SER A 339 -10.52 8.93 -4.79
CA SER A 339 -11.89 8.41 -4.66
C SER A 339 -12.45 8.73 -3.29
N CYS A 340 -13.23 9.81 -3.21
CA CYS A 340 -13.86 10.19 -1.96
C CYS A 340 -15.01 9.25 -1.53
N ALA A 341 -15.31 8.21 -2.32
CA ALA A 341 -16.20 7.12 -1.91
C ALA A 341 -15.50 6.13 -0.96
N ILE A 342 -14.17 6.05 -1.03
CA ILE A 342 -13.33 5.17 -0.21
C ILE A 342 -12.55 6.00 0.83
N ASP A 343 -12.01 7.14 0.41
CA ASP A 343 -11.29 8.05 1.28
C ASP A 343 -12.21 9.03 2.00
N ALA A 344 -11.90 9.33 3.25
CA ALA A 344 -12.54 10.41 3.98
C ALA A 344 -11.98 11.76 3.49
N CYS A 345 -12.59 12.31 2.43
CA CYS A 345 -12.10 13.55 1.82
C CYS A 345 -12.50 14.83 2.57
N VAL A 346 -11.62 15.82 2.53
CA VAL A 346 -11.88 17.20 2.99
C VAL A 346 -11.16 18.20 2.07
N ALA A 347 -11.81 19.31 1.75
CA ALA A 347 -11.18 20.38 0.98
C ALA A 347 -10.75 21.53 1.91
N VAL A 348 -9.43 21.78 1.99
CA VAL A 348 -8.88 22.96 2.64
C VAL A 348 -8.74 24.07 1.60
N THR A 349 -9.33 25.23 1.89
CA THR A 349 -9.43 26.32 0.91
C THR A 349 -8.93 27.66 1.46
N TYR A 350 -8.29 28.46 0.62
CA TYR A 350 -7.70 29.75 0.99
C TYR A 350 -8.21 30.87 0.09
N ASP A 351 -8.69 31.96 0.70
CA ASP A 351 -9.22 33.14 0.03
C ASP A 351 -8.24 34.32 0.07
N ASP A 352 -8.51 35.31 -0.79
CA ASP A 352 -7.88 36.65 -0.89
C ASP A 352 -6.48 36.73 -1.50
N GLY A 353 -5.74 35.62 -1.58
CA GLY A 353 -4.42 35.57 -2.18
C GLY A 353 -4.36 35.81 -3.70
N PRO A 354 -3.17 35.72 -4.32
CA PRO A 354 -1.89 35.47 -3.66
C PRO A 354 -1.38 36.65 -2.83
N SER A 355 -0.73 36.35 -1.72
CA SER A 355 -0.09 37.30 -0.80
C SER A 355 1.42 37.01 -0.66
N GLY A 356 2.11 37.77 0.18
CA GLY A 356 3.50 37.48 0.54
C GLY A 356 3.71 36.15 1.29
N PHE A 357 2.64 35.54 1.81
CA PHE A 357 2.69 34.28 2.56
C PHE A 357 2.34 33.04 1.71
N THR A 358 1.75 33.23 0.52
CA THR A 358 1.28 32.11 -0.31
C THR A 358 2.41 31.16 -0.68
N ALA A 359 3.62 31.66 -0.96
CA ALA A 359 4.76 30.81 -1.33
C ALA A 359 5.17 29.83 -0.21
N GLU A 360 5.18 30.29 1.05
CA GLU A 360 5.46 29.47 2.24
C GLU A 360 4.34 28.45 2.49
N LEU A 361 3.10 28.83 2.22
CA LEU A 361 1.97 27.91 2.30
C LEU A 361 2.08 26.78 1.26
N LEU A 362 2.52 27.09 0.04
CA LEU A 362 2.80 26.07 -0.99
C LEU A 362 3.94 25.13 -0.57
N ASP A 363 4.97 25.62 0.10
CA ASP A 363 6.05 24.78 0.67
C ASP A 363 5.49 23.79 1.70
N THR A 364 4.58 24.26 2.57
CA THR A 364 3.92 23.42 3.57
C THR A 364 3.15 22.28 2.90
N PHE A 365 2.33 22.58 1.89
CA PHE A 365 1.57 21.56 1.18
C PHE A 365 2.45 20.58 0.40
N ALA A 366 3.56 21.05 -0.18
CA ALA A 366 4.52 20.19 -0.86
C ALA A 366 5.23 19.23 0.11
N ALA A 367 5.61 19.70 1.31
CA ALA A 367 6.20 18.86 2.36
C ALA A 367 5.25 17.77 2.85
N HIS A 368 3.94 18.02 2.72
CA HIS A 368 2.91 17.05 3.03
C HIS A 368 2.39 16.31 1.80
N GLU A 369 2.89 16.50 0.58
CA GLU A 369 2.32 15.84 -0.61
C GLU A 369 0.78 15.95 -0.65
N SER A 370 0.26 17.16 -0.43
CA SER A 370 -1.17 17.45 -0.31
C SER A 370 -1.59 18.65 -1.14
N ALA A 371 -2.83 18.65 -1.62
CA ALA A 371 -3.39 19.75 -2.41
C ALA A 371 -4.38 20.60 -1.61
N ALA A 372 -4.68 21.78 -2.16
CA ALA A 372 -5.65 22.73 -1.62
C ALA A 372 -6.28 23.52 -2.77
N THR A 373 -7.36 24.24 -2.49
CA THR A 373 -8.01 25.14 -3.45
C THR A 373 -7.82 26.60 -3.04
N PHE A 374 -7.29 27.42 -3.93
CA PHE A 374 -7.07 28.84 -3.71
C PHE A 374 -8.08 29.68 -4.49
N PHE A 375 -8.90 30.44 -3.78
CA PHE A 375 -9.80 31.44 -4.36
C PHE A 375 -9.08 32.78 -4.38
N MET A 376 -8.58 33.16 -5.56
CA MET A 376 -7.66 34.27 -5.71
C MET A 376 -8.34 35.56 -6.19
N LEU A 377 -7.88 36.70 -5.67
CA LEU A 377 -8.27 38.01 -6.17
C LEU A 377 -7.51 38.33 -7.47
N GLY A 378 -8.23 38.69 -8.52
CA GLY A 378 -7.61 38.99 -9.82
C GLY A 378 -6.57 40.12 -9.76
N ASN A 379 -6.78 41.16 -8.94
CA ASN A 379 -5.78 42.21 -8.74
C ASN A 379 -4.49 41.70 -8.07
N ALA A 380 -4.59 40.71 -7.17
CA ALA A 380 -3.44 40.12 -6.50
C ALA A 380 -2.64 39.21 -7.45
N VAL A 381 -3.35 38.46 -8.29
CA VAL A 381 -2.78 37.60 -9.34
C VAL A 381 -1.90 38.39 -10.30
N LEU A 382 -2.35 39.55 -10.76
CA LEU A 382 -1.59 40.41 -11.68
C LEU A 382 -0.23 40.85 -11.11
N GLY A 383 -0.09 40.92 -9.78
CA GLY A 383 1.16 41.24 -9.10
C GLY A 383 2.05 40.04 -8.79
N ASN A 384 1.52 38.81 -8.86
CA ASN A 384 2.20 37.59 -8.41
C ASN A 384 2.08 36.40 -9.39
N PRO A 385 2.24 36.59 -10.72
CA PRO A 385 1.96 35.53 -11.69
C PRO A 385 2.85 34.29 -11.50
N GLU A 386 4.09 34.45 -11.02
CA GLU A 386 5.00 33.32 -10.77
C GLU A 386 4.51 32.40 -9.64
N VAL A 387 3.94 32.97 -8.57
CA VAL A 387 3.37 32.19 -7.45
C VAL A 387 2.12 31.44 -7.92
N VAL A 388 1.31 32.06 -8.79
CA VAL A 388 0.12 31.43 -9.37
C VAL A 388 0.50 30.26 -10.27
N ALA A 389 1.49 30.43 -11.15
CA ALA A 389 2.02 29.36 -11.99
C ALA A 389 2.60 28.21 -11.15
N ARG A 390 3.32 28.54 -10.06
CA ARG A 390 3.86 27.55 -9.12
C ARG A 390 2.75 26.74 -8.45
N ALA A 391 1.70 27.40 -7.96
CA ALA A 391 0.57 26.72 -7.32
C ALA A 391 -0.12 25.74 -8.28
N ALA A 392 -0.38 26.17 -9.52
CA ALA A 392 -0.95 25.29 -10.54
C ALA A 392 -0.01 24.12 -10.91
N GLY A 393 1.30 24.38 -11.06
CA GLY A 393 2.29 23.35 -11.38
C GLY A 393 2.43 22.26 -10.31
N ALA A 394 2.18 22.61 -9.04
CA ALA A 394 2.14 21.65 -7.93
C ALA A 394 0.80 20.90 -7.80
N GLY A 395 -0.17 21.19 -8.67
CA GLY A 395 -1.48 20.53 -8.67
C GLY A 395 -2.49 21.11 -7.67
N HIS A 396 -2.28 22.32 -7.16
CA HIS A 396 -3.33 23.03 -6.43
C HIS A 396 -4.41 23.51 -7.38
N GLU A 397 -5.64 23.55 -6.90
CA GLU A 397 -6.75 24.08 -7.66
C GLU A 397 -6.86 25.60 -7.48
N LEU A 398 -7.05 26.32 -8.59
CA LEU A 398 -7.13 27.77 -8.59
C LEU A 398 -8.51 28.22 -9.06
N ALA A 399 -9.12 29.12 -8.30
CA ALA A 399 -10.47 29.60 -8.56
C ALA A 399 -10.60 31.11 -8.35
N SER A 400 -11.67 31.69 -8.90
CA SER A 400 -11.89 33.14 -8.83
C SER A 400 -12.47 33.56 -7.48
N HIS A 401 -11.88 34.58 -6.84
CA HIS A 401 -12.49 35.31 -5.72
C HIS A 401 -12.89 36.74 -6.11
N THR A 402 -13.20 36.96 -7.40
CA THR A 402 -13.46 38.27 -8.05
C THR A 402 -12.20 39.11 -8.29
N MET A 403 -12.32 40.21 -9.04
CA MET A 403 -11.17 41.09 -9.29
C MET A 403 -10.77 41.89 -8.06
N SER A 404 -11.75 42.38 -7.29
CA SER A 404 -11.51 43.42 -6.28
C SER A 404 -12.36 43.28 -5.01
N HIS A 405 -12.83 42.07 -4.70
CA HIS A 405 -13.58 41.73 -3.48
C HIS A 405 -14.90 42.52 -3.21
N PRO A 406 -15.74 42.92 -4.21
CA PRO A 406 -17.02 43.54 -3.93
C PRO A 406 -18.07 42.52 -3.48
N ASP A 407 -19.03 42.94 -2.65
CA ASP A 407 -20.26 42.18 -2.45
C ASP A 407 -21.04 42.13 -3.78
N LEU A 408 -21.14 40.92 -4.34
CA LEU A 408 -21.75 40.69 -5.66
C LEU A 408 -23.25 40.99 -5.69
N THR A 409 -23.94 40.94 -4.55
CA THR A 409 -25.39 41.20 -4.44
C THR A 409 -25.72 42.70 -4.46
N THR A 410 -24.74 43.55 -4.18
CA THR A 410 -24.90 45.02 -4.15
C THR A 410 -24.63 45.69 -5.51
N ILE A 411 -24.14 44.92 -6.48
CA ILE A 411 -23.79 45.41 -7.82
C ILE A 411 -24.69 44.77 -8.88
N SER A 412 -24.73 45.34 -10.08
CA SER A 412 -25.57 44.77 -11.13
C SER A 412 -25.06 43.38 -11.57
N PRO A 413 -25.93 42.46 -12.01
CA PRO A 413 -25.53 41.11 -12.41
C PRO A 413 -24.45 41.10 -13.51
N LYS A 414 -24.49 42.06 -14.45
CA LYS A 414 -23.43 42.26 -15.46
C LYS A 414 -22.08 42.64 -14.84
N LYS A 415 -22.07 43.45 -13.77
CA LYS A 415 -20.85 43.79 -13.02
C LYS A 415 -20.36 42.59 -12.22
N ALA A 416 -21.24 41.81 -11.58
CA ALA A 416 -20.88 40.60 -10.87
C ALA A 416 -20.21 39.56 -11.80
N ARG A 417 -20.84 39.26 -12.94
CA ARG A 417 -20.24 38.39 -13.97
C ARG A 417 -18.86 38.89 -14.38
N ARG A 418 -18.72 40.19 -14.65
CA ARG A 418 -17.43 40.76 -15.07
C ARG A 418 -16.36 40.61 -13.98
N GLN A 419 -16.71 40.87 -12.72
CA GLN A 419 -15.81 40.73 -11.57
C GLN A 419 -15.25 39.31 -11.46
N VAL A 420 -16.13 38.29 -11.55
CA VAL A 420 -15.72 36.88 -11.46
C VAL A 420 -14.88 36.46 -12.67
N HIS A 421 -15.36 36.73 -13.89
CA HIS A 421 -14.75 36.23 -15.12
C HIS A 421 -13.42 36.93 -15.44
N GLN A 422 -13.27 38.22 -15.13
CA GLN A 422 -11.98 38.91 -15.31
C GLN A 422 -10.89 38.32 -14.41
N ALA A 423 -11.24 37.96 -13.17
CA ALA A 423 -10.29 37.31 -12.26
C ALA A 423 -9.97 35.90 -12.75
N GLY A 424 -10.98 35.15 -13.20
CA GLY A 424 -10.77 33.84 -13.82
C GLY A 424 -9.84 33.90 -15.04
N THR A 425 -9.98 34.92 -15.90
CA THR A 425 -9.05 35.15 -17.01
C THR A 425 -7.63 35.45 -16.52
N ALA A 426 -7.46 36.37 -15.56
CA ALA A 426 -6.13 36.69 -15.03
C ALA A 426 -5.43 35.47 -14.41
N ILE A 427 -6.18 34.63 -13.68
CA ILE A 427 -5.67 33.38 -13.12
C ILE A 427 -5.30 32.41 -14.25
N THR A 428 -6.19 32.21 -15.23
CA THR A 428 -5.95 31.31 -16.36
C THR A 428 -4.70 31.70 -17.15
N ASP A 429 -4.53 33.00 -17.39
CA ASP A 429 -3.38 33.54 -18.12
C ASP A 429 -2.06 33.33 -17.37
N ALA A 430 -2.06 33.40 -16.03
CA ALA A 430 -0.88 33.18 -15.20
C ALA A 430 -0.59 31.69 -14.94
N ALA A 431 -1.64 30.87 -14.78
CA ALA A 431 -1.55 29.47 -14.38
C ALA A 431 -1.42 28.50 -15.56
N GLY A 432 -1.91 28.88 -16.74
CA GLY A 432 -2.01 27.98 -17.90
C GLY A 432 -3.13 26.93 -17.79
N VAL A 433 -3.96 26.99 -16.76
CA VAL A 433 -5.11 26.08 -16.53
C VAL A 433 -6.42 26.88 -16.41
N PRO A 434 -7.55 26.37 -16.93
CA PRO A 434 -8.81 27.10 -16.93
C PRO A 434 -9.43 27.20 -15.54
N VAL A 435 -9.97 28.37 -15.19
CA VAL A 435 -10.82 28.56 -14.01
C VAL A 435 -12.29 28.26 -14.34
N THR A 436 -12.93 27.43 -13.54
CA THR A 436 -14.30 26.93 -13.77
C THR A 436 -15.29 27.27 -12.67
N MET A 437 -14.83 27.82 -11.54
CA MET A 437 -15.65 28.12 -10.37
C MET A 437 -15.20 29.40 -9.66
N TYR A 438 -16.03 29.87 -8.73
CA TYR A 438 -15.71 31.06 -7.94
C TYR A 438 -16.24 30.95 -6.52
N ARG A 439 -15.64 31.71 -5.61
CA ARG A 439 -16.20 31.98 -4.29
C ARG A 439 -16.65 33.43 -4.21
N PRO A 440 -17.92 33.72 -3.88
CA PRO A 440 -18.40 35.09 -3.70
C PRO A 440 -17.81 35.70 -2.42
N PRO A 441 -17.23 36.92 -2.49
CA PRO A 441 -16.82 37.68 -1.31
C PRO A 441 -17.90 37.71 -0.23
N TYR A 442 -17.50 37.54 1.03
CA TYR A 442 -18.38 37.50 2.21
C TYR A 442 -19.43 36.37 2.19
N GLY A 443 -19.35 35.41 1.25
CA GLY A 443 -20.40 34.41 1.02
C GLY A 443 -21.70 35.00 0.42
N ALA A 444 -21.66 36.25 -0.03
CA ALA A 444 -22.81 37.02 -0.50
C ALA A 444 -23.17 36.64 -1.95
N VAL A 445 -24.18 35.78 -2.10
CA VAL A 445 -24.66 35.30 -3.40
C VAL A 445 -26.17 35.10 -3.39
N ASP A 446 -26.83 35.50 -4.47
CA ASP A 446 -28.25 35.29 -4.72
C ASP A 446 -28.50 34.64 -6.10
N ALA A 447 -29.77 34.37 -6.42
CA ALA A 447 -30.13 33.75 -7.69
C ALA A 447 -29.75 34.60 -8.92
N ALA A 448 -29.73 35.93 -8.80
CA ALA A 448 -29.37 36.83 -9.89
C ALA A 448 -27.86 36.77 -10.17
N VAL A 449 -27.04 36.70 -9.13
CA VAL A 449 -25.59 36.50 -9.24
C VAL A 449 -25.28 35.12 -9.81
N ILE A 450 -25.87 34.04 -9.28
CA ILE A 450 -25.65 32.67 -9.78
C ILE A 450 -25.98 32.58 -11.27
N SER A 451 -27.16 33.07 -11.66
CA SER A 451 -27.59 33.04 -13.06
C SER A 451 -26.69 33.88 -13.97
N ALA A 452 -26.21 35.04 -13.51
CA ALA A 452 -25.38 35.91 -14.33
C ALA A 452 -23.94 35.43 -14.46
N VAL A 453 -23.37 34.80 -13.43
CA VAL A 453 -21.99 34.29 -13.46
C VAL A 453 -21.91 32.98 -14.23
N GLY A 454 -22.85 32.05 -14.01
CA GLY A 454 -22.92 30.77 -14.72
C GLY A 454 -21.84 29.75 -14.38
N TRP A 455 -21.10 29.97 -13.29
CA TRP A 455 -20.15 29.02 -12.70
C TRP A 455 -20.66 28.57 -11.31
N PRO A 456 -20.23 27.42 -10.78
CA PRO A 456 -20.46 27.05 -9.39
C PRO A 456 -19.94 28.12 -8.42
N ALA A 457 -20.78 28.48 -7.44
CA ALA A 457 -20.46 29.36 -6.34
C ALA A 457 -20.09 28.51 -5.11
N ILE A 458 -18.80 28.43 -4.83
CA ILE A 458 -18.23 27.61 -3.75
C ILE A 458 -18.19 28.42 -2.47
N LEU A 459 -18.87 27.93 -1.46
CA LEU A 459 -18.95 28.44 -0.10
C LEU A 459 -18.11 27.51 0.77
N TRP A 460 -18.44 27.42 2.05
CA TRP A 460 -17.78 26.57 3.03
C TRP A 460 -18.81 26.06 4.04
N SER A 461 -18.54 24.90 4.62
CA SER A 461 -19.28 24.36 5.77
C SER A 461 -18.59 24.71 7.09
N ILE A 462 -17.28 24.97 7.06
CA ILE A 462 -16.49 25.35 8.22
C ILE A 462 -15.84 26.72 7.99
N ASP A 463 -16.18 27.68 8.85
CA ASP A 463 -15.49 28.97 8.96
C ASP A 463 -14.53 28.94 10.15
N THR A 464 -13.24 29.10 9.87
CA THR A 464 -12.21 29.09 10.92
C THR A 464 -12.14 30.42 11.69
N LEU A 465 -12.75 31.47 11.13
CA LEU A 465 -12.69 32.85 11.59
C LEU A 465 -11.25 33.35 11.72
N ASP A 466 -10.35 32.86 10.86
CA ASP A 466 -8.93 33.22 10.86
C ASP A 466 -8.68 34.70 10.54
N TRP A 467 -9.57 35.32 9.76
CA TRP A 467 -9.63 36.76 9.54
C TRP A 467 -9.82 37.60 10.82
N GLN A 468 -10.25 36.98 11.94
CA GLN A 468 -10.28 37.62 13.27
C GLN A 468 -8.97 37.43 14.05
N GLN A 469 -7.99 36.71 13.50
CA GLN A 469 -6.72 36.34 14.12
C GLN A 469 -6.89 35.71 15.52
N PRO A 470 -7.65 34.59 15.63
CA PRO A 470 -7.94 33.96 16.91
C PRO A 470 -6.76 33.15 17.49
N GLY A 471 -5.65 33.08 16.74
CA GLY A 471 -4.45 32.30 17.05
C GLY A 471 -4.53 30.84 16.62
N GLN A 472 -3.37 30.22 16.38
CA GLN A 472 -3.22 28.88 15.78
C GLN A 472 -4.03 27.78 16.48
N LYS A 473 -4.07 27.77 17.83
CA LYS A 473 -4.84 26.76 18.59
C LYS A 473 -6.33 26.80 18.26
N ALA A 474 -6.88 28.00 18.07
CA ALA A 474 -8.28 28.14 17.69
C ALA A 474 -8.52 27.72 16.24
N LEU A 475 -7.55 27.98 15.34
CA LEU A 475 -7.61 27.55 13.95
C LEU A 475 -7.68 26.03 13.85
N VAL A 476 -6.72 25.32 14.44
CA VAL A 476 -6.69 23.84 14.46
C VAL A 476 -7.98 23.27 15.05
N LYS A 477 -8.48 23.84 16.15
CA LYS A 477 -9.74 23.41 16.77
C LYS A 477 -10.95 23.58 15.85
N ARG A 478 -11.03 24.70 15.13
CA ARG A 478 -12.18 25.02 14.27
C ARG A 478 -12.10 24.33 12.91
N SER A 479 -10.92 23.90 12.47
CA SER A 479 -10.73 23.13 11.24
C SER A 479 -10.53 21.65 11.54
N ALA A 480 -9.30 21.23 11.80
CA ALA A 480 -8.86 19.85 11.86
C ALA A 480 -9.60 19.03 12.92
N GLN A 481 -10.04 19.63 14.04
CA GLN A 481 -10.77 18.91 15.09
C GLN A 481 -12.30 18.89 14.87
N ALA A 482 -12.83 19.78 14.04
CA ALA A 482 -14.26 19.91 13.79
C ALA A 482 -14.71 19.27 12.48
N ALA A 483 -13.77 19.03 11.55
CA ALA A 483 -14.05 18.50 10.23
C ALA A 483 -14.74 17.12 10.25
N THR A 484 -15.62 16.94 9.27
CA THR A 484 -16.30 15.71 8.88
C THR A 484 -16.08 15.47 7.37
N PRO A 485 -16.18 14.21 6.87
CA PRO A 485 -16.02 13.92 5.44
C PRO A 485 -16.97 14.76 4.58
N GLY A 486 -16.44 15.36 3.52
CA GLY A 486 -17.21 16.24 2.63
C GLY A 486 -17.14 17.73 2.98
N ASP A 487 -16.49 18.12 4.08
CA ASP A 487 -16.38 19.53 4.45
C ASP A 487 -15.49 20.34 3.51
N ILE A 488 -15.85 21.61 3.34
CA ILE A 488 -15.03 22.65 2.71
C ILE A 488 -14.67 23.67 3.79
N ILE A 489 -13.38 23.80 4.08
CA ILE A 489 -12.85 24.63 5.17
C ILE A 489 -12.34 25.95 4.62
N LEU A 490 -12.83 27.07 5.17
CA LEU A 490 -12.39 28.42 4.81
C LEU A 490 -11.20 28.89 5.66
N PHE A 491 -10.16 29.34 4.97
CA PHE A 491 -9.01 30.10 5.47
C PHE A 491 -8.70 31.28 4.53
N HIS A 492 -7.78 32.14 4.94
CA HIS A 492 -7.25 33.25 4.14
C HIS A 492 -5.71 33.20 4.18
N ASP A 493 -5.05 33.09 3.03
CA ASP A 493 -3.58 33.05 2.93
C ASP A 493 -2.92 34.43 3.00
N THR A 494 -3.63 35.43 3.54
CA THR A 494 -3.18 36.81 3.75
C THR A 494 -2.70 37.09 5.18
N HIS A 495 -2.84 36.11 6.09
CA HIS A 495 -2.46 36.23 7.50
C HIS A 495 -1.35 35.24 7.87
N ALA A 496 -0.30 35.75 8.53
CA ALA A 496 0.81 34.91 8.99
C ALA A 496 0.36 33.80 9.96
N ASP A 497 -0.57 34.10 10.87
CA ASP A 497 -1.10 33.10 11.81
C ASP A 497 -1.81 31.93 11.12
N THR A 498 -2.46 32.19 9.98
CA THR A 498 -3.11 31.14 9.17
C THR A 498 -2.08 30.23 8.52
N VAL A 499 -1.07 30.82 7.86
CA VAL A 499 0.00 30.05 7.20
C VAL A 499 0.82 29.26 8.22
N ASN A 500 1.16 29.86 9.36
CA ASN A 500 1.85 29.18 10.45
C ASN A 500 1.04 28.02 11.08
N ALA A 501 -0.29 28.01 10.93
CA ALA A 501 -1.14 26.93 11.42
C ALA A 501 -1.34 25.80 10.39
N ALA A 502 -0.98 26.01 9.12
CA ALA A 502 -1.30 25.10 8.04
C ALA A 502 -0.73 23.69 8.26
N ASP A 503 0.52 23.61 8.72
CA ASP A 503 1.20 22.35 9.05
C ASP A 503 0.40 21.51 10.07
N ALA A 504 0.09 22.10 11.23
CA ALA A 504 -0.70 21.45 12.28
C ALA A 504 -2.14 21.11 11.84
N VAL A 505 -2.71 21.86 10.88
CA VAL A 505 -4.02 21.57 10.31
C VAL A 505 -3.95 20.34 9.40
N VAL A 506 -2.96 20.27 8.49
CA VAL A 506 -2.76 19.13 7.59
C VAL A 506 -2.46 17.87 8.40
N GLU A 507 -1.52 17.94 9.34
CA GLU A 507 -1.20 16.83 10.24
C GLU A 507 -2.43 16.39 11.05
N GLY A 508 -3.16 17.34 11.62
CA GLY A 508 -4.35 17.06 12.42
C GLY A 508 -5.45 16.36 11.62
N LEU A 509 -5.69 16.76 10.38
CA LEU A 509 -6.63 16.10 9.47
C LEU A 509 -6.15 14.70 9.10
N ARG A 510 -4.89 14.55 8.69
CA ARG A 510 -4.32 13.24 8.33
C ARG A 510 -4.32 12.26 9.48
N ASN A 511 -4.00 12.73 10.69
CA ASN A 511 -4.01 11.92 11.91
C ASN A 511 -5.40 11.34 12.24
N ARG A 512 -6.46 12.04 11.83
CA ARG A 512 -7.86 11.60 11.95
C ARG A 512 -8.34 10.72 10.79
N GLY A 513 -7.49 10.46 9.79
CA GLY A 513 -7.81 9.63 8.63
C GLY A 513 -8.29 10.39 7.39
N PHE A 514 -8.24 11.72 7.38
CA PHE A 514 -8.66 12.48 6.20
C PHE A 514 -7.64 12.39 5.05
N THR A 515 -8.16 12.44 3.83
CA THR A 515 -7.40 12.73 2.61
C THR A 515 -7.73 14.16 2.17
N LEU A 516 -6.71 15.00 2.05
CA LEU A 516 -6.88 16.39 1.64
C LEU A 516 -6.98 16.45 0.12
N VAL A 517 -8.03 17.08 -0.37
CA VAL A 517 -8.35 17.15 -1.80
C VAL A 517 -8.67 18.58 -2.22
N THR A 518 -8.58 18.84 -3.52
CA THR A 518 -9.17 20.03 -4.15
C THR A 518 -10.70 19.95 -4.10
N VAL A 519 -11.39 21.08 -4.28
CA VAL A 519 -12.85 21.12 -4.35
C VAL A 519 -13.35 20.29 -5.53
N THR A 520 -12.69 20.34 -6.70
CA THR A 520 -13.09 19.48 -7.82
C THR A 520 -12.98 17.98 -7.49
N GLN A 521 -11.88 17.55 -6.86
CA GLN A 521 -11.73 16.15 -6.40
C GLN A 521 -12.76 15.76 -5.33
N LEU A 522 -13.13 16.69 -4.44
CA LEU A 522 -14.17 16.45 -3.44
C LEU A 522 -15.51 16.04 -4.06
N PHE A 523 -15.79 16.48 -5.29
CA PHE A 523 -16.98 16.13 -6.07
C PHE A 523 -16.68 15.18 -7.24
N ASP A 524 -15.65 14.35 -7.11
CA ASP A 524 -15.29 13.32 -8.09
C ASP A 524 -15.08 13.86 -9.52
N GLY A 525 -14.60 15.11 -9.64
CA GLY A 525 -14.35 15.78 -10.92
C GLY A 525 -15.50 16.67 -11.42
N GLU A 526 -16.71 16.57 -10.86
CA GLU A 526 -17.89 17.30 -11.33
C GLU A 526 -18.53 18.14 -10.22
N VAL A 527 -18.07 19.39 -10.08
CA VAL A 527 -18.62 20.32 -9.09
C VAL A 527 -20.07 20.69 -9.41
N PRO A 528 -21.03 20.53 -8.47
CA PRO A 528 -22.43 20.89 -8.70
C PRO A 528 -22.62 22.37 -9.07
N GLY A 529 -23.53 22.64 -9.99
CA GLY A 529 -23.93 24.01 -10.31
C GLY A 529 -24.66 24.70 -9.15
N GLY A 530 -24.64 26.03 -9.13
CA GLY A 530 -25.35 26.81 -8.11
C GLY A 530 -24.50 27.09 -6.87
N ARG A 531 -25.10 27.00 -5.68
CA ARG A 531 -24.44 27.25 -4.39
C ARG A 531 -24.01 25.92 -3.77
N VAL A 532 -22.72 25.78 -3.47
CA VAL A 532 -22.11 24.55 -2.96
C VAL A 532 -21.32 24.87 -1.69
N SER A 533 -21.58 24.20 -0.57
CA SER A 533 -20.88 24.45 0.71
C SER A 533 -20.15 23.24 1.29
N SER A 534 -20.52 22.04 0.86
CA SER A 534 -19.96 20.75 1.25
C SER A 534 -20.36 19.70 0.20
N ARG A 535 -19.73 18.52 0.25
CA ARG A 535 -20.14 17.35 -0.54
C ARG A 535 -21.53 16.86 -0.18
#